data_AF-A0A969WRM9-F1
#
_entry.id   AF-A0A969WRM9-F1
#
_cell.length_a   1.000
_cell.length_b   1.000
_cell.length_c   1.000
_cell.angle_alpha   90.00
_cell.angle_beta   90.00
_cell.angle_gamma   90.00
#
_symmetry.space_group_name_H-M   'P 1'
#
loop_
_entity.id
_entity.type
_entity.pdbx_description
1 polymer ?
#
loop_
_entity_poly.entity_id
_entity_poly.type
_entity_poly.pdbx_seq_one_letter_code
_entity_poly.pdbx_strand_id
1 'polypeptide(L)'
;FYYGRNPSERGTVLRYNYFENIPDVYNTSAIYHDDAACGLIVTGNIFNNAGKMVSLIGGGSDNVYVNNVFLNGKVAMRIGNRLQTWANWLLNEDGLFQKRLEEVNYQQPPYSIAYPSMVNYFDKVGEPTGNSVLGNLFVNMEEGLNGEEEWAGWKSDNIIVDKSIQVEYTENGGVSFSDKELIYQLIPELKSIPLDSIGLYGNKSLKRNK
;
A
#
# COMPACT_ATOMS: atom_id res chain seq x y z
N PHE A 1 2.33 7.22 -5.29
CA PHE A 1 3.32 7.42 -4.21
C PHE A 1 4.48 6.47 -4.45
N TYR A 2 5.71 6.96 -4.37
CA TYR A 2 6.92 6.18 -4.61
C TYR A 2 7.94 6.49 -3.53
N TYR A 3 8.63 5.46 -3.04
CA TYR A 3 9.80 5.54 -2.16
C TYR A 3 10.61 4.25 -2.30
N GLY A 4 11.91 4.27 -1.98
CA GLY A 4 12.78 3.22 -2.52
C GLY A 4 14.19 3.09 -1.94
N ARG A 5 14.66 1.84 -1.90
CA ARG A 5 16.04 1.44 -1.51
C ARG A 5 16.44 1.90 -0.11
N ASN A 6 15.49 2.25 0.75
CA ASN A 6 15.78 2.81 2.06
C ASN A 6 14.98 2.11 3.16
N PRO A 7 15.61 1.25 3.97
CA PRO A 7 14.93 0.62 5.09
C PRO A 7 14.66 1.58 6.27
N SER A 8 15.24 2.80 6.25
CA SER A 8 15.04 3.81 7.29
C SER A 8 13.90 4.80 7.02
N GLU A 9 13.28 4.78 5.83
CA GLU A 9 12.13 5.63 5.44
C GLU A 9 10.80 5.21 6.10
N ARG A 10 10.84 4.96 7.41
CA ARG A 10 9.71 4.46 8.21
C ARG A 10 8.87 5.61 8.78
N GLY A 11 7.62 5.31 9.11
CA GLY A 11 6.69 6.27 9.71
C GLY A 11 5.86 7.05 8.71
N THR A 12 5.98 6.74 7.42
CA THR A 12 5.08 7.29 6.40
C THR A 12 3.72 6.61 6.48
N VAL A 13 2.65 7.41 6.48
CA VAL A 13 1.27 6.93 6.49
C VAL A 13 0.53 7.50 5.29
N LEU A 14 0.10 6.64 4.35
CA LEU A 14 -0.90 6.98 3.35
C LEU A 14 -2.27 6.58 3.87
N ARG A 15 -3.07 7.58 4.22
CA ARG A 15 -4.43 7.35 4.69
C ARG A 15 -5.44 8.24 4.01
N TYR A 16 -6.63 7.70 3.81
CA TYR A 16 -7.81 8.47 3.38
C TYR A 16 -7.58 9.18 2.04
N ASN A 17 -6.98 8.47 1.08
CA ASN A 17 -6.78 8.95 -0.29
C ASN A 17 -7.70 8.20 -1.26
N TYR A 18 -7.98 8.85 -2.40
CA TYR A 18 -8.62 8.23 -3.54
C TYR A 18 -7.66 8.25 -4.74
N PHE A 19 -7.28 7.07 -5.22
CA PHE A 19 -6.48 6.87 -6.43
C PHE A 19 -7.38 6.34 -7.54
N GLU A 20 -7.40 7.03 -8.68
CA GLU A 20 -8.31 6.69 -9.77
C GLU A 20 -7.66 6.87 -11.14
N ASN A 21 -8.02 6.00 -12.09
CA ASN A 21 -7.69 6.11 -13.51
C ASN A 21 -6.18 6.20 -13.78
N ILE A 22 -5.39 5.44 -13.01
CA ILE A 22 -3.99 5.20 -13.32
C ILE A 22 -3.98 4.09 -14.38
N PRO A 23 -3.48 4.33 -15.60
CA PRO A 23 -3.63 3.38 -16.71
C PRO A 23 -2.96 2.04 -16.43
N ASP A 24 -3.58 0.94 -16.85
CA ASP A 24 -2.97 -0.39 -16.92
C ASP A 24 -2.12 -0.52 -18.20
N VAL A 25 -1.02 0.24 -18.24
CA VAL A 25 -0.03 0.19 -19.31
C VAL A 25 1.35 0.16 -18.66
N TYR A 26 2.27 -0.66 -19.18
CA TYR A 26 3.59 -0.90 -18.58
C TYR A 26 3.47 -1.43 -17.14
N ASN A 27 4.33 -0.99 -16.22
CA ASN A 27 4.33 -1.39 -14.80
C ASN A 27 3.89 -0.21 -13.92
N THR A 28 2.71 0.33 -14.19
CA THR A 28 2.12 1.41 -13.38
C THR A 28 1.58 0.90 -12.04
N SER A 29 1.74 1.72 -11.02
CA SER A 29 1.25 1.47 -9.67
C SER A 29 0.80 2.75 -8.99
N ALA A 30 -0.25 2.67 -8.16
CA ALA A 30 -0.64 3.76 -7.28
C ALA A 30 0.38 3.94 -6.15
N ILE A 31 0.88 2.83 -5.60
CA ILE A 31 1.89 2.81 -4.54
C ILE A 31 3.02 1.86 -4.95
N TYR A 32 4.25 2.37 -4.98
CA TYR A 32 5.43 1.59 -5.33
C TYR A 32 6.49 1.71 -4.22
N HIS A 33 6.75 0.57 -3.55
CA HIS A 33 7.84 0.36 -2.61
C HIS A 33 9.00 -0.25 -3.39
N ASP A 34 9.91 0.60 -3.83
CA ASP A 34 10.98 0.18 -4.71
C ASP A 34 12.11 -0.47 -3.92
N ASP A 35 12.61 -1.60 -4.42
CA ASP A 35 13.83 -2.24 -3.95
C ASP A 35 13.97 -2.30 -2.43
N ALA A 36 12.99 -2.96 -1.81
CA ALA A 36 12.92 -3.25 -0.38
C ALA A 36 12.78 -2.07 0.59
N ALA A 37 12.09 -1.01 0.16
CA ALA A 37 11.60 0.02 1.07
C ALA A 37 10.65 -0.55 2.15
N CYS A 38 10.75 -0.03 3.38
CA CYS A 38 10.14 -0.63 4.56
C CYS A 38 9.24 0.33 5.34
N GLY A 39 8.27 -0.21 6.08
CA GLY A 39 7.57 0.50 7.14
C GLY A 39 6.48 1.48 6.69
N LEU A 40 5.97 1.38 5.47
CA LEU A 40 4.83 2.17 5.02
C LEU A 40 3.53 1.65 5.61
N ILE A 41 2.70 2.55 6.14
CA ILE A 41 1.33 2.22 6.53
C ILE A 41 0.37 2.78 5.47
N VAL A 42 -0.42 1.90 4.87
CA VAL A 42 -1.44 2.23 3.87
C VAL A 42 -2.79 1.85 4.45
N THR A 43 -3.59 2.83 4.83
CA THR A 43 -4.87 2.56 5.50
C THR A 43 -6.04 3.37 5.00
N GLY A 44 -7.19 2.73 4.80
CA GLY A 44 -8.42 3.46 4.51
C GLY A 44 -8.39 4.22 3.19
N ASN A 45 -7.58 3.78 2.23
CA ASN A 45 -7.52 4.36 0.89
C ASN A 45 -8.47 3.61 -0.05
N ILE A 46 -8.91 4.31 -1.10
CA ILE A 46 -9.74 3.76 -2.16
C ILE A 46 -8.90 3.78 -3.44
N PHE A 47 -8.79 2.64 -4.10
CA PHE A 47 -8.08 2.46 -5.35
C PHE A 47 -9.07 1.98 -6.42
N ASN A 48 -9.32 2.78 -7.45
CA ASN A 48 -10.28 2.45 -8.52
C ASN A 48 -9.63 2.56 -9.90
N ASN A 49 -9.44 1.45 -10.61
CA ASN A 49 -8.64 1.44 -11.85
C ASN A 49 -7.26 2.09 -11.63
N ALA A 50 -6.53 1.60 -10.61
CA ALA A 50 -5.37 2.31 -10.05
C ALA A 50 -4.02 1.70 -10.45
N GLY A 51 -3.87 1.37 -11.73
CA GLY A 51 -2.65 0.85 -12.34
C GLY A 51 -2.74 -0.64 -12.67
N LYS A 52 -1.70 -1.15 -13.35
CA LYS A 52 -1.58 -2.59 -13.64
C LYS A 52 -1.44 -3.41 -12.35
N MET A 53 -0.59 -2.90 -11.45
CA MET A 53 -0.35 -3.43 -10.11
C MET A 53 -0.62 -2.29 -9.14
N VAL A 54 -1.77 -2.28 -8.45
CA VAL A 54 -2.15 -1.13 -7.61
C VAL A 54 -1.08 -0.82 -6.57
N SER A 55 -0.61 -1.85 -5.88
CA SER A 55 0.54 -1.80 -5.01
C SER A 55 1.65 -2.72 -5.52
N LEU A 56 2.89 -2.23 -5.54
CA LEU A 56 4.08 -3.04 -5.79
C LEU A 56 5.03 -2.94 -4.60
N ILE A 57 5.24 -4.06 -3.89
CA ILE A 57 6.23 -4.23 -2.84
C ILE A 57 7.42 -5.03 -3.38
N GLY A 58 8.55 -4.35 -3.64
CA GLY A 58 9.76 -4.94 -4.19
C GLY A 58 10.55 -5.86 -3.23
N GLY A 59 9.94 -6.35 -2.16
CA GLY A 59 10.60 -7.19 -1.15
C GLY A 59 11.11 -6.47 0.08
N GLY A 60 10.42 -5.40 0.46
CA GLY A 60 10.64 -4.70 1.72
C GLY A 60 9.87 -5.34 2.86
N SER A 61 10.14 -4.86 4.07
CA SER A 61 9.62 -5.42 5.32
C SER A 61 8.76 -4.41 6.09
N ASP A 62 7.94 -4.91 7.01
CA ASP A 62 7.09 -4.12 7.91
C ASP A 62 6.09 -3.16 7.22
N ASN A 63 5.72 -3.43 5.98
CA ASN A 63 4.70 -2.67 5.28
C ASN A 63 3.30 -3.15 5.67
N VAL A 64 2.41 -2.22 6.00
CA VAL A 64 1.07 -2.54 6.50
C VAL A 64 0.01 -2.00 5.55
N TYR A 65 -0.88 -2.88 5.10
CA TYR A 65 -2.06 -2.54 4.30
C TYR A 65 -3.30 -2.94 5.07
N VAL A 66 -4.09 -1.95 5.52
CA VAL A 66 -5.24 -2.20 6.39
C VAL A 66 -6.47 -1.39 6.02
N ASN A 67 -7.61 -2.07 5.87
CA ASN A 67 -8.91 -1.46 5.61
C ASN A 67 -8.95 -0.59 4.34
N ASN A 68 -8.21 -0.97 3.30
CA ASN A 68 -8.28 -0.32 1.99
C ASN A 68 -9.32 -1.01 1.10
N VAL A 69 -9.82 -0.27 0.11
CA VAL A 69 -10.72 -0.79 -0.92
C VAL A 69 -10.02 -0.75 -2.27
N PHE A 70 -9.85 -1.91 -2.89
CA PHE A 70 -9.32 -2.08 -4.24
C PHE A 70 -10.49 -2.41 -5.17
N LEU A 71 -10.67 -1.63 -6.24
CA LEU A 71 -11.79 -1.74 -7.17
C LEU A 71 -11.23 -1.80 -8.59
N ASN A 72 -11.68 -2.78 -9.36
CA ASN A 72 -11.50 -2.86 -10.81
C ASN A 72 -10.02 -2.79 -11.24
N GLY A 73 -9.38 -3.94 -11.40
CA GLY A 73 -8.01 -3.96 -11.89
C GLY A 73 -7.43 -5.35 -12.01
N LYS A 74 -6.20 -5.43 -12.54
CA LYS A 74 -5.53 -6.71 -12.78
C LYS A 74 -4.94 -7.27 -11.51
N VAL A 75 -3.97 -6.57 -10.93
CA VAL A 75 -3.27 -7.04 -9.73
C VAL A 75 -3.43 -6.00 -8.62
N ALA A 76 -4.01 -6.38 -7.49
CA ALA A 76 -4.12 -5.44 -6.36
C ALA A 76 -2.77 -5.27 -5.66
N MET A 77 -2.10 -6.37 -5.32
CA MET A 77 -0.79 -6.33 -4.68
C MET A 77 0.20 -7.25 -5.40
N ARG A 78 1.29 -6.69 -5.90
CA ARG A 78 2.48 -7.43 -6.34
C ARG A 78 3.51 -7.43 -5.23
N ILE A 79 3.95 -8.60 -4.79
CA ILE A 79 4.98 -8.74 -3.76
C ILE A 79 6.12 -9.61 -4.31
N GLY A 80 7.36 -9.19 -4.08
CA GLY A 80 8.54 -9.93 -4.48
C GLY A 80 9.58 -9.97 -3.36
N ASN A 81 10.75 -10.50 -3.68
CA ASN A 81 11.88 -10.73 -2.77
C ASN A 81 13.19 -10.21 -3.39
N ARG A 82 13.23 -8.95 -3.86
CA ARG A 82 14.35 -8.46 -4.70
C ARG A 82 15.72 -8.56 -4.02
N LEU A 83 15.78 -8.46 -2.69
CA LEU A 83 17.02 -8.61 -1.92
C LEU A 83 17.60 -10.04 -1.98
N GLN A 84 16.80 -11.06 -2.26
CA GLN A 84 17.27 -12.44 -2.48
C GLN A 84 17.67 -12.70 -3.94
N THR A 85 17.47 -11.72 -4.83
CA THR A 85 17.74 -11.85 -6.26
C THR A 85 18.69 -10.75 -6.72
N TRP A 86 18.28 -9.90 -7.66
CA TRP A 86 19.16 -8.95 -8.32
C TRP A 86 19.56 -7.76 -7.45
N ALA A 87 18.80 -7.46 -6.38
CA ALA A 87 19.05 -6.30 -5.51
C ALA A 87 19.88 -6.65 -4.26
N ASN A 88 20.46 -7.85 -4.18
CA ASN A 88 21.27 -8.29 -3.03
C ASN A 88 22.46 -7.37 -2.72
N TRP A 89 23.01 -6.68 -3.73
CA TRP A 89 24.13 -5.76 -3.59
C TRP A 89 23.85 -4.57 -2.65
N LEU A 90 22.57 -4.26 -2.40
CA LEU A 90 22.15 -3.25 -1.43
C LEU A 90 22.58 -3.61 0.00
N LEU A 91 22.79 -4.90 0.27
CA LEU A 91 23.13 -5.48 1.56
C LEU A 91 24.63 -5.69 1.79
N ASN A 92 25.47 -5.35 0.81
CA ASN A 92 26.92 -5.49 0.96
C ASN A 92 27.42 -4.72 2.20
N GLU A 93 28.52 -5.17 2.78
CA GLU A 93 29.28 -4.38 3.77
C GLU A 93 29.62 -3.00 3.19
N ASP A 94 29.44 -1.95 3.98
CA ASP A 94 29.51 -0.54 3.55
C ASP A 94 28.56 -0.18 2.38
N GLY A 95 27.52 -1.00 2.19
CA GLY A 95 26.51 -0.85 1.17
C GLY A 95 25.51 0.26 1.45
N LEU A 96 24.56 0.42 0.53
CA LEU A 96 23.59 1.52 0.59
C LEU A 96 22.69 1.43 1.82
N PHE A 97 22.25 0.23 2.22
CA PHE A 97 21.34 0.07 3.35
C PHE A 97 22.03 0.38 4.68
N GLN A 98 23.26 -0.09 4.86
CA GLN A 98 24.06 0.21 6.06
C GLN A 98 24.25 1.72 6.22
N LYS A 99 24.70 2.40 5.16
CA LYS A 99 24.89 3.86 5.16
C LYS A 99 23.63 4.62 5.54
N ARG A 100 22.48 4.28 4.94
CA ARG A 100 21.20 4.95 5.20
C ARG A 100 20.63 4.72 6.61
N LEU A 101 20.91 3.56 7.20
CA LEU A 101 20.51 3.26 8.58
C LEU A 101 21.43 3.98 9.57
N GLU A 102 22.72 4.01 9.31
CA GLU A 102 23.72 4.71 10.13
C GLU A 102 23.55 6.24 10.08
N GLU A 103 23.16 6.81 8.93
CA GLU A 103 22.84 8.24 8.77
C GLU A 103 21.80 8.76 9.77
N VAL A 104 20.88 7.89 10.22
CA VAL A 104 19.84 8.23 11.20
C VAL A 104 20.12 7.66 12.59
N ASN A 105 21.30 7.07 12.83
CA ASN A 105 21.63 6.37 14.08
C ASN A 105 20.53 5.39 14.51
N TYR A 106 20.08 4.52 13.60
CA TYR A 106 18.87 3.70 13.72
C TYR A 106 18.73 2.86 15.01
N GLN A 107 19.83 2.56 15.70
CA GLN A 107 19.86 1.81 16.97
C GLN A 107 19.72 2.71 18.22
N GLN A 108 19.72 4.03 18.06
CA GLN A 108 19.62 5.01 19.14
C GLN A 108 18.32 5.84 19.07
N PRO A 109 17.86 6.40 20.20
CA PRO A 109 16.74 7.35 20.19
C PRO A 109 17.04 8.57 19.31
N PRO A 110 16.03 9.16 18.64
CA PRO A 110 14.60 8.86 18.78
C PRO A 110 14.13 7.66 17.94
N TYR A 111 14.89 7.22 16.95
CA TYR A 111 14.41 6.26 15.95
C TYR A 111 14.29 4.83 16.47
N SER A 112 15.17 4.38 17.37
CA SER A 112 15.05 3.04 17.97
C SER A 112 13.81 2.88 18.84
N ILE A 113 13.31 3.98 19.42
CA ILE A 113 12.07 4.01 20.20
C ILE A 113 10.86 4.13 19.27
N ALA A 114 10.92 5.00 18.26
CA ALA A 114 9.81 5.22 17.34
C ALA A 114 9.58 4.02 16.39
N TYR A 115 10.65 3.33 15.98
CA TYR A 115 10.62 2.22 15.03
C TYR A 115 11.46 1.02 15.53
N PRO A 116 11.00 0.29 16.56
CA PRO A 116 11.79 -0.78 17.18
C PRO A 116 12.18 -1.90 16.21
N SER A 117 11.37 -2.20 15.19
CA SER A 117 11.70 -3.23 14.19
C SER A 117 12.91 -2.88 13.33
N MET A 118 13.33 -1.61 13.30
CA MET A 118 14.51 -1.16 12.56
C MET A 118 15.82 -1.51 13.27
N VAL A 119 15.83 -1.58 14.61
CA VAL A 119 17.06 -1.76 15.42
C VAL A 119 17.80 -3.05 15.04
N ASN A 120 17.05 -4.09 14.71
CA ASN A 120 17.55 -5.42 14.37
C ASN A 120 17.39 -5.72 12.87
N TYR A 121 17.41 -4.69 12.02
CA TYR A 121 17.14 -4.83 10.59
C TYR A 121 18.05 -5.89 9.93
N PHE A 122 19.34 -5.90 10.26
CA PHE A 122 20.30 -6.83 9.68
C PHE A 122 20.17 -8.28 10.19
N ASP A 123 19.44 -8.53 11.29
CA ASP A 123 19.24 -9.88 11.83
C ASP A 123 18.29 -10.73 10.95
N LYS A 124 17.46 -10.06 10.13
CA LYS A 124 16.43 -10.69 9.27
C LYS A 124 16.57 -10.29 7.80
N VAL A 125 17.80 -9.97 7.40
CA VAL A 125 18.06 -9.31 6.12
C VAL A 125 17.78 -10.25 4.94
N GLY A 126 17.24 -9.68 3.86
CA GLY A 126 17.03 -10.37 2.59
C GLY A 126 15.62 -10.89 2.38
N GLU A 127 14.98 -11.45 3.41
CA GLU A 127 13.61 -11.94 3.28
C GLU A 127 12.58 -10.85 3.60
N PRO A 128 11.52 -10.67 2.79
CA PRO A 128 10.41 -9.79 3.15
C PRO A 128 9.69 -10.34 4.39
N THR A 129 9.79 -9.63 5.51
CA THR A 129 9.19 -10.07 6.79
C THR A 129 8.41 -8.95 7.45
N GLY A 130 7.52 -9.28 8.37
CA GLY A 130 6.76 -8.30 9.15
C GLY A 130 5.73 -7.48 8.38
N ASN A 131 5.61 -7.67 7.06
CA ASN A 131 4.51 -7.11 6.28
C ASN A 131 3.17 -7.65 6.83
N SER A 132 2.09 -6.88 6.65
CA SER A 132 0.75 -7.33 7.02
C SER A 132 -0.30 -6.74 6.09
N VAL A 133 -1.05 -7.61 5.42
CA VAL A 133 -2.21 -7.24 4.60
C VAL A 133 -3.44 -7.79 5.30
N LEU A 134 -4.29 -6.92 5.86
CA LEU A 134 -5.43 -7.33 6.68
C LEU A 134 -6.66 -6.44 6.49
N GLY A 135 -7.84 -7.03 6.57
CA GLY A 135 -9.12 -6.30 6.52
C GLY A 135 -9.34 -5.48 5.24
N ASN A 136 -8.64 -5.77 4.15
CA ASN A 136 -8.84 -5.06 2.88
C ASN A 136 -9.94 -5.74 2.06
N LEU A 137 -10.60 -4.95 1.21
CA LEU A 137 -11.62 -5.42 0.29
C LEU A 137 -11.12 -5.30 -1.14
N PHE A 138 -11.18 -6.40 -1.88
CA PHE A 138 -10.78 -6.52 -3.27
C PHE A 138 -12.01 -6.83 -4.11
N VAL A 139 -12.49 -5.84 -4.85
CA VAL A 139 -13.70 -5.92 -5.67
C VAL A 139 -13.31 -5.95 -7.13
N ASN A 140 -13.74 -6.99 -7.85
CA ASN A 140 -13.48 -7.13 -9.28
C ASN A 140 -11.99 -6.97 -9.63
N MET A 141 -11.13 -7.66 -8.87
CA MET A 141 -9.70 -7.77 -9.13
C MET A 141 -9.44 -9.11 -9.81
N GLU A 142 -8.70 -9.14 -10.92
CA GLU A 142 -8.30 -10.41 -11.56
C GLU A 142 -7.42 -11.23 -10.61
N GLU A 143 -6.55 -10.56 -9.85
CA GLU A 143 -5.67 -11.15 -8.85
C GLU A 143 -5.55 -10.23 -7.62
N GLY A 144 -5.95 -10.73 -6.44
CA GLY A 144 -5.81 -9.98 -5.18
C GLY A 144 -4.35 -9.86 -4.74
N LEU A 145 -3.59 -10.95 -4.84
CA LEU A 145 -2.18 -11.00 -4.49
C LEU A 145 -1.40 -11.78 -5.56
N ASN A 146 -0.36 -11.14 -6.11
CA ASN A 146 0.63 -11.76 -6.97
C ASN A 146 1.97 -11.84 -6.22
N GLY A 147 2.33 -13.03 -5.76
CA GLY A 147 3.47 -13.28 -4.87
C GLY A 147 3.08 -14.18 -3.71
N GLU A 148 4.01 -14.43 -2.79
CA GLU A 148 3.76 -15.32 -1.66
C GLU A 148 2.97 -14.62 -0.54
N GLU A 149 1.98 -15.33 0.03
CA GLU A 149 1.18 -14.84 1.16
C GLU A 149 2.06 -14.58 2.41
N GLU A 150 3.11 -15.37 2.61
CA GLU A 150 4.05 -15.22 3.72
C GLU A 150 4.80 -13.90 3.64
N TRP A 151 5.28 -13.52 2.45
CA TRP A 151 5.94 -12.22 2.21
C TRP A 151 4.96 -11.06 2.35
N ALA A 152 3.68 -11.27 2.02
CA ALA A 152 2.63 -10.29 2.23
C ALA A 152 2.26 -10.11 3.71
N GLY A 153 2.42 -11.18 4.50
CA GLY A 153 1.68 -11.33 5.75
C GLY A 153 0.17 -11.27 5.50
N TRP A 154 -0.31 -11.96 4.46
CA TRP A 154 -1.72 -11.98 4.08
C TRP A 154 -2.57 -12.59 5.19
N LYS A 155 -3.62 -11.89 5.61
CA LYS A 155 -4.55 -12.34 6.66
C LYS A 155 -5.89 -12.80 6.07
N SER A 156 -6.55 -13.70 6.80
CA SER A 156 -7.82 -14.32 6.39
C SER A 156 -9.03 -13.38 6.43
N ASP A 157 -8.88 -12.20 7.03
CA ASP A 157 -9.91 -11.16 7.09
C ASP A 157 -9.92 -10.23 5.87
N ASN A 158 -9.01 -10.43 4.91
CA ASN A 158 -9.13 -9.84 3.58
C ASN A 158 -10.31 -10.47 2.84
N ILE A 159 -11.11 -9.64 2.17
CA ILE A 159 -12.33 -10.06 1.49
C ILE A 159 -12.17 -9.83 -0.01
N ILE A 160 -12.46 -10.86 -0.81
CA ILE A 160 -12.48 -10.77 -2.27
C ILE A 160 -13.92 -10.96 -2.74
N VAL A 161 -14.42 -10.03 -3.56
CA VAL A 161 -15.79 -10.06 -4.08
C VAL A 161 -15.77 -9.82 -5.60
N ASP A 162 -16.44 -10.70 -6.32
CA ASP A 162 -16.74 -10.51 -7.74
C ASP A 162 -18.15 -9.91 -7.90
N LYS A 163 -18.25 -8.60 -7.65
CA LYS A 163 -19.49 -7.82 -7.77
C LYS A 163 -19.16 -6.45 -8.31
N SER A 164 -19.95 -5.95 -9.26
CA SER A 164 -19.80 -4.58 -9.72
C SER A 164 -20.18 -3.60 -8.60
N ILE A 165 -19.22 -2.79 -8.18
CA ILE A 165 -19.43 -1.66 -7.27
C ILE A 165 -18.83 -0.43 -7.96
N GLN A 166 -19.65 0.61 -8.12
CA GLN A 166 -19.22 1.87 -8.72
C GLN A 166 -18.84 2.85 -7.62
N VAL A 167 -17.78 3.61 -7.88
CA VAL A 167 -17.45 4.78 -7.06
C VAL A 167 -18.33 5.95 -7.48
N GLU A 168 -18.98 6.58 -6.51
CA GLU A 168 -19.84 7.74 -6.72
C GLU A 168 -19.22 8.98 -6.07
N TYR A 169 -19.64 10.16 -6.51
CA TYR A 169 -19.17 11.43 -5.98
C TYR A 169 -20.25 12.09 -5.14
N THR A 170 -19.90 12.55 -3.95
CA THR A 170 -20.82 13.32 -3.10
C THR A 170 -20.97 14.74 -3.62
N GLU A 171 -22.00 15.47 -3.15
CA GLU A 171 -22.20 16.88 -3.52
C GLU A 171 -20.99 17.77 -3.16
N ASN A 172 -20.20 17.37 -2.16
CA ASN A 172 -19.00 18.09 -1.71
C ASN A 172 -17.73 17.70 -2.48
N GLY A 173 -17.82 16.80 -3.47
CA GLY A 173 -16.68 16.31 -4.25
C GLY A 173 -15.90 15.16 -3.60
N GLY A 174 -16.43 14.63 -2.49
CA GLY A 174 -15.94 13.41 -1.85
C GLY A 174 -16.38 12.14 -2.57
N VAL A 175 -16.07 10.99 -1.99
CA VAL A 175 -16.33 9.66 -2.57
C VAL A 175 -17.40 8.90 -1.79
N SER A 176 -18.21 8.12 -2.51
CA SER A 176 -19.16 7.14 -2.00
C SER A 176 -19.15 5.88 -2.88
N PHE A 177 -19.99 4.91 -2.57
CA PHE A 177 -20.15 3.67 -3.33
C PHE A 177 -21.62 3.45 -3.68
N SER A 178 -21.86 2.87 -4.86
CA SER A 178 -23.21 2.51 -5.32
C SER A 178 -23.92 1.50 -4.41
N ASP A 179 -23.16 0.72 -3.63
CA ASP A 179 -23.67 -0.20 -2.59
C ASP A 179 -22.91 0.01 -1.28
N LYS A 180 -23.09 1.22 -0.70
CA LYS A 180 -22.41 1.66 0.51
C LYS A 180 -22.68 0.76 1.72
N GLU A 181 -23.91 0.26 1.87
CA GLU A 181 -24.26 -0.61 3.00
C GLU A 181 -23.53 -1.95 2.93
N LEU A 182 -23.41 -2.56 1.75
CA LEU A 182 -22.60 -3.76 1.59
C LEU A 182 -21.13 -3.49 1.92
N ILE A 183 -20.55 -2.40 1.40
CA ILE A 183 -19.16 -2.04 1.69
C ILE A 183 -18.93 -1.91 3.20
N TYR A 184 -19.85 -1.28 3.91
CA TYR A 184 -19.81 -1.12 5.36
C TYR A 184 -20.11 -2.38 6.16
N GLN A 185 -20.78 -3.37 5.57
CA GLN A 185 -20.93 -4.69 6.15
C GLN A 185 -19.63 -5.49 6.00
N LEU A 186 -18.96 -5.38 4.86
CA LEU A 186 -17.72 -6.11 4.55
C LEU A 186 -16.50 -5.51 5.27
N ILE A 187 -16.39 -4.18 5.32
CA ILE A 187 -15.37 -3.48 6.11
C ILE A 187 -16.06 -2.44 7.01
N PRO A 188 -16.49 -2.83 8.22
CA PRO A 188 -17.10 -1.92 9.19
C PRO A 188 -16.24 -0.70 9.54
N GLU A 189 -14.92 -0.82 9.50
CA GLU A 189 -13.96 0.23 9.80
C GLU A 189 -14.07 1.43 8.85
N LEU A 190 -14.55 1.22 7.61
CA LEU A 190 -14.81 2.30 6.66
C LEU A 190 -15.89 3.28 7.14
N LYS A 191 -16.75 2.89 8.11
CA LYS A 191 -17.72 3.81 8.73
C LYS A 191 -17.06 4.95 9.49
N SER A 192 -15.82 4.74 9.96
CA SER A 192 -15.02 5.74 10.66
C SER A 192 -14.22 6.64 9.72
N ILE A 193 -14.20 6.33 8.42
CA ILE A 193 -13.45 7.08 7.42
C ILE A 193 -14.32 8.19 6.85
N PRO A 194 -13.81 9.44 6.76
CA PRO A 194 -14.55 10.57 6.20
C PRO A 194 -14.58 10.50 4.66
N LEU A 195 -15.21 9.47 4.09
CA LEU A 195 -15.25 9.24 2.63
C LEU A 195 -15.79 10.46 1.87
N ASP A 196 -16.73 11.18 2.46
CA ASP A 196 -17.32 12.42 1.93
C ASP A 196 -16.33 13.61 1.84
N SER A 197 -15.17 13.47 2.47
CA SER A 197 -14.07 14.43 2.48
C SER A 197 -12.84 13.91 1.74
N ILE A 198 -12.89 12.70 1.16
CA ILE A 198 -11.82 12.13 0.34
C ILE A 198 -12.20 12.33 -1.13
N GLY A 199 -11.36 13.02 -1.90
CA GLY A 199 -11.60 13.19 -3.34
C GLY A 199 -11.27 14.60 -3.82
N LEU A 200 -11.95 15.02 -4.88
CA LEU A 200 -11.74 16.32 -5.50
C LEU A 200 -12.52 17.37 -4.73
N TYR A 201 -11.84 18.13 -3.86
CA TYR A 201 -12.42 19.34 -3.30
C TYR A 201 -12.83 20.29 -4.43
N GLY A 202 -14.09 20.70 -4.43
CA GLY A 202 -14.72 21.38 -5.56
C GLY A 202 -13.95 22.61 -6.05
N ASN A 203 -13.20 22.44 -7.14
CA ASN A 203 -13.00 23.52 -8.09
C ASN A 203 -14.14 23.37 -9.11
N LYS A 204 -15.15 24.26 -9.03
CA LYS A 204 -16.39 24.23 -9.83
C LYS A 204 -16.20 24.17 -11.37
N SER A 205 -14.96 24.23 -11.87
CA SER A 205 -14.62 24.30 -13.30
C SER A 205 -14.22 22.98 -13.95
N LEU A 206 -13.91 21.92 -13.20
CA LEU A 206 -13.48 20.64 -13.79
C LEU A 206 -14.68 19.68 -13.90
N LYS A 207 -15.56 19.94 -14.88
CA LYS A 207 -16.50 18.90 -15.33
C LYS A 207 -15.71 17.80 -16.02
N ARG A 208 -15.69 16.60 -15.43
CA ARG A 208 -15.23 15.40 -16.14
C ARG A 208 -16.19 15.15 -17.31
N ASN A 209 -15.68 15.17 -18.54
CA ASN A 209 -16.41 14.63 -19.68
C ASN A 209 -16.58 13.13 -19.41
N LYS A 210 -17.84 12.70 -19.35
CA LYS A 210 -18.23 11.29 -19.27
C LYS A 210 -17.77 10.55 -20.51
#